data_AF-A0A8T4V2E3-F1
#
_entry.id   AF-A0A8T4V2E3-F1
#
_cell.length_a   1.000
_cell.length_b   1.000
_cell.length_c   1.000
_cell.angle_alpha   90.00
_cell.angle_beta   90.00
_cell.angle_gamma   90.00
#
_symmetry.space_group_name_H-M   'P 1'
#
loop_
_entity.id
_entity.type
_entity.pdbx_description
1 polymer ?
#
loop_
_entity_poly.entity_id
_entity_poly.type
_entity_poly.pdbx_seq_one_letter_code
_entity_poly.pdbx_strand_id
1 'polypeptide(L)' 'MKNKKVIKIIGLIVIIVMIANLILFAAGVINIIKFWVIIITGAIITYKIIPLIKK' A
#
# COMPACT_ATOMS: atom_id res chain seq x y z
N MET A 1 15.50 15.65 7.89
CA MET A 1 15.08 15.90 6.49
C MET A 1 14.92 14.61 5.64
N LYS A 2 15.77 13.58 5.82
CA LYS A 2 15.68 12.29 5.09
C LYS A 2 14.34 11.55 5.26
N ASN A 3 13.86 11.39 6.50
CA ASN A 3 12.69 10.55 6.81
C ASN A 3 11.39 11.09 6.19
N LYS A 4 11.23 12.41 6.06
CA LYS A 4 10.06 13.02 5.38
C LYS A 4 10.00 12.67 3.89
N LYS A 5 11.14 12.61 3.19
CA LYS A 5 11.19 12.16 1.78
C LYS A 5 10.87 10.68 1.66
N VAL A 6 11.43 9.85 2.54
CA VAL A 6 11.19 8.40 2.57
C VAL A 6 9.72 8.08 2.82
N ILE A 7 9.08 8.75 3.79
CA ILE A 7 7.64 8.58 4.06
C ILE A 7 6.78 8.96 2.85
N LYS A 8 7.11 10.06 2.15
CA LYS A 8 6.39 10.45 0.92
C LYS A 8 6.53 9.40 -0.19
N ILE A 9 7.72 8.84 -0.38
CA ILE A 9 7.97 7.80 -1.39
C ILE A 9 7.22 6.51 -1.04
N ILE A 10 7.30 6.06 0.21
CA ILE A 10 6.59 4.85 0.67
C ILE A 10 5.08 5.04 0.53
N GLY A 11 4.55 6.20 0.92
CA GLY A 11 3.13 6.52 0.74
C GLY A 11 2.71 6.51 -0.73
N LEU A 12 3.52 7.08 -1.62
CA LEU A 12 3.27 7.05 -3.06
C LEU A 12 3.26 5.61 -3.62
N ILE A 13 4.23 4.79 -3.22
CA ILE A 13 4.31 3.39 -3.64
C ILE A 13 3.08 2.61 -3.18
N VAL A 14 2.67 2.77 -1.92
CA VAL A 14 1.48 2.08 -1.39
C VAL A 14 0.23 2.48 -2.16
N ILE A 15 0.07 3.77 -2.47
CA ILE A 15 -1.06 4.25 -3.28
C ILE A 15 -1.04 3.62 -4.68
N ILE A 16 0.11 3.61 -5.35
CA ILE A 16 0.25 2.99 -6.68
C ILE A 16 -0.12 1.50 -6.63
N VAL A 17 0.36 0.77 -5.62
CA VAL A 17 0.05 -0.65 -5.43
C VAL A 17 -1.45 -0.86 -5.19
N MET A 18 -2.10 -0.01 -4.40
CA MET A 18 -3.55 -0.07 -4.16
C MET A 18 -4.36 0.17 -5.45
N ILE A 19 -3.95 1.15 -6.26
CA ILE A 19 -4.60 1.46 -7.54
C ILE A 19 -4.41 0.29 -8.51
N ALA A 20 -3.20 -0.25 -8.63
CA ALA A 20 -2.93 -1.42 -9.46
C ALA A 20 -3.76 -2.64 -9.02
N ASN A 21 -3.90 -2.85 -7.70
CA ASN A 21 -4.72 -3.91 -7.15
C ASN A 21 -6.21 -3.76 -7.53
N LEU A 22 -6.74 -2.53 -7.50
CA LEU A 22 -8.11 -2.26 -7.98
C LEU A 22 -8.28 -2.59 -9.46
N ILE A 23 -7.32 -2.20 -10.30
CA ILE A 23 -7.37 -2.48 -11.74
C ILE A 23 -7.32 -4.00 -12.00
N LEU A 24 -6.41 -4.72 -11.32
CA LEU A 24 -6.30 -6.17 -11.44
C LEU A 24 -7.57 -6.89 -11.00
N PHE A 25 -8.24 -6.39 -9.96
CA PHE A 25 -9.51 -6.94 -9.49
C PHE A 25 -10.64 -6.66 -10.47
N ALA A 26 -10.74 -5.44 -11.00
CA ALA A 26 -11.71 -5.08 -12.02
C ALA A 26 -11.53 -5.87 -13.33
N ALA A 27 -10.28 -6.16 -13.69
CA ALA A 27 -9.94 -7.01 -14.84
C ALA A 27 -10.21 -8.52 -14.60
N GLY A 28 -10.65 -8.92 -13.40
CA GLY A 28 -10.92 -10.32 -13.06
C GLY A 28 -9.66 -11.18 -12.90
N VAL A 29 -8.46 -10.58 -12.84
CA VAL A 29 -7.18 -11.29 -12.77
C VAL A 29 -6.92 -11.84 -11.36
N ILE A 30 -7.46 -11.17 -10.32
CA ILE A 30 -7.30 -11.56 -8.92
C ILE A 30 -8.66 -11.83 -8.27
N ASN A 31 -8.73 -12.94 -7.54
CA ASN A 31 -9.91 -13.31 -6.75
C ASN A 31 -10.09 -12.39 -5.53
N ILE A 32 -11.33 -12.30 -5.04
CA ILE A 32 -11.74 -11.51 -3.87
C ILE A 32 -10.81 -11.71 -2.66
N ILE A 33 -10.34 -12.95 -2.43
CA ILE A 33 -9.44 -13.28 -1.31
C ILE A 33 -8.07 -12.59 -1.49
N LYS A 34 -7.48 -12.67 -2.68
CA LYS A 34 -6.18 -12.03 -2.97
C LYS A 34 -6.28 -10.51 -2.89
N PHE A 35 -7.39 -9.95 -3.35
CA PHE A 35 -7.66 -8.52 -3.24
C PHE A 35 -7.62 -8.06 -1.77
N TRP A 36 -8.35 -8.74 -0.88
CA TRP A 36 -8.37 -8.40 0.55
C TRP A 36 -7.00 -8.57 1.23
N VAL A 37 -6.23 -9.60 0.87
CA VAL A 37 -4.86 -9.78 1.38
C VAL A 37 -3.99 -8.57 1.03
N ILE A 38 -4.06 -8.07 -0.20
CA ILE A 38 -3.28 -6.90 -0.63
C ILE A 38 -3.75 -5.63 0.10
N ILE A 39 -5.07 -5.45 0.27
CA ILE A 39 -5.64 -4.33 1.04
C ILE A 39 -5.13 -4.34 2.49
N ILE A 40 -5.23 -5.48 3.18
CA ILE A 40 -4.79 -5.62 4.57
C ILE A 40 -3.29 -5.36 4.68
N THR A 41 -2.49 -5.88 3.75
CA THR A 41 -1.04 -5.66 3.72
C THR A 41 -0.69 -4.18 3.57
N GLY A 42 -1.32 -3.48 2.63
CA GLY A 42 -1.12 -2.03 2.46
C GLY A 42 -1.57 -1.21 3.66
N ALA A 43 -2.67 -1.62 4.32
CA ALA A 43 -3.14 -1.00 5.56
C ALA A 43 -2.14 -1.18 6.70
N ILE A 44 -1.56 -2.38 6.88
CA ILE A 44 -0.54 -2.65 7.89
C ILE A 44 0.73 -1.83 7.62
N ILE A 45 1.19 -1.76 6.36
CA ILE A 45 2.35 -0.95 5.98
C ILE A 45 2.08 0.53 6.30
N THR A 46 0.91 1.04 5.93
CA THR A 46 0.54 2.43 6.20
C THR A 46 0.42 2.73 7.69
N TYR A 47 -0.18 1.83 8.46
CA TYR A 47 -0.48 2.06 9.87
C TYR A 47 0.68 1.76 10.81
N LYS A 48 1.52 0.75 10.51
CA LYS A 48 2.65 0.39 11.38
C LYS A 48 3.98 0.92 10.87
N ILE A 49 4.28 0.76 9.58
CA ILE A 49 5.63 1.06 9.05
C ILE A 49 5.85 2.57 8.91
N ILE A 50 4.85 3.33 8.43
CA ILE A 50 4.99 4.79 8.29
C ILE A 50 5.25 5.50 9.64
N PRO A 51 4.47 5.24 10.73
CA PRO A 51 4.75 5.90 12.01
C PRO A 51 6.05 5.42 12.66
N LEU A 52 6.49 4.17 12.44
CA LEU A 52 7.80 3.70 12.90
C LEU A 52 8.96 4.48 12.27
N ILE A 53 8.84 4.87 10.99
CA ILE A 53 9.87 5.66 10.27
C ILE A 53 9.80 7.15 10.62
N LYS A 54 8.63 7.62 11.07
CA LYS A 54 8.41 9.02 11.48
C LYS A 54 8.93 9.31 12.88
N LYS A 55 8.91 8.31 13.78
CA LYS A 55 9.46 8.40 15.14
C LYS A 55 10.99 8.48 15.10
#